data_AF-A0A7V9ZZG6-F1
#
_entry.id   AF-A0A7V9ZZG6-F1
#
_cell.length_a   1.000
_cell.length_b   1.000
_cell.length_c   1.000
_cell.angle_alpha   90.00
_cell.angle_beta   90.00
_cell.angle_gamma   90.00
#
_symmetry.space_group_name_H-M   'P 1'
#
loop_
_entity.id
_entity.type
_entity.pdbx_description
1 polymer ?
#
loop_
_entity_poly.entity_id
_entity_poly.type
_entity_poly.pdbx_seq_one_letter_code
_entity_poly.pdbx_strand_id
1 'polypeptide(L)'
;MRGVLDTSVVIATGASSLPDESAISVATLAELHFGVHMARTDEARKARLHRLAEIESRFDALPIDEAVARSYGALAHTVAAAGRKPHTRAMDILVAATAHAHGVAVYTRNLDDFELFRGTVDVHQA
;
A
#
# COMPACT_ATOMS: atom_id res chain seq x y z
N MET A 1 1.90 -17.14 6.09
CA MET A 1 1.31 -16.45 4.91
C MET A 1 2.18 -15.25 4.54
N ARG A 2 2.23 -14.84 3.27
CA ARG A 2 2.97 -13.67 2.77
C ARG A 2 2.00 -12.57 2.38
N GLY A 3 2.35 -11.30 2.58
CA GLY A 3 1.48 -10.19 2.17
C GLY A 3 2.17 -8.84 2.00
N VAL A 4 1.54 -7.99 1.20
CA VAL A 4 1.89 -6.57 1.07
C VAL A 4 1.03 -5.78 2.06
N LEU A 5 1.67 -4.95 2.87
CA LEU A 5 0.99 -4.07 3.82
C LEU A 5 0.67 -2.74 3.15
N ASP A 6 -0.58 -2.31 3.26
CA ASP A 6 -1.03 -0.97 2.91
C ASP A 6 -0.46 0.08 3.90
N THR A 7 -0.39 1.33 3.45
CA THR A 7 0.07 2.49 4.22
C THR A 7 -0.70 2.62 5.53
N SER A 8 -2.01 2.35 5.51
CA SER A 8 -2.87 2.38 6.71
C SER A 8 -2.43 1.40 7.81
N VAL A 9 -1.82 0.27 7.44
CA VAL A 9 -1.33 -0.77 8.38
C VAL A 9 0.00 -0.36 8.98
N VAL A 10 0.94 0.12 8.17
CA VAL A 10 2.29 0.45 8.64
C VAL A 10 2.33 1.71 9.51
N ILE A 11 1.36 2.62 9.36
CA ILE A 11 1.24 3.81 10.23
C ILE A 11 0.41 3.58 11.49
N ALA A 12 -0.29 2.44 11.58
CA ALA A 12 -1.19 2.14 12.68
C ALA A 12 -0.47 2.08 14.03
N THR A 13 -1.17 2.52 15.07
CA THR A 13 -0.80 2.25 16.46
C THR A 13 -1.69 1.13 17.01
N GLY A 14 -1.10 0.16 17.71
CA GLY A 14 -1.81 -0.99 18.27
C GLY A 14 -1.46 -2.31 17.56
N ALA A 15 -2.12 -3.39 18.00
CA ALA A 15 -1.94 -4.71 17.39
C ALA A 15 -2.68 -4.79 16.05
N SER A 16 -2.01 -5.37 15.05
CA SER A 16 -2.59 -5.73 13.76
C SER A 16 -2.35 -7.21 13.51
N SER A 17 -3.30 -7.88 12.87
CA SER A 17 -3.12 -9.25 12.40
C SER A 17 -2.28 -9.22 11.12
N LEU A 18 -0.98 -9.44 11.25
CA LEU A 18 -0.03 -9.40 10.13
C LEU A 18 0.31 -10.81 9.61
N PRO A 19 0.66 -10.94 8.32
CA PRO A 19 1.22 -12.18 7.80
C PRO A 19 2.63 -12.43 8.39
N ASP A 20 3.03 -13.70 8.44
CA ASP A 20 4.36 -14.13 8.93
C ASP A 20 5.50 -13.43 8.18
N GLU A 21 5.32 -13.23 6.87
CA GLU A 21 6.25 -12.53 5.99
C GLU A 21 5.53 -11.32 5.38
N SER A 22 6.06 -10.12 5.63
CA SER A 22 5.45 -8.86 5.24
C SER A 22 6.41 -8.02 4.40
N ALA A 23 5.90 -7.44 3.31
CA ALA A 23 6.59 -6.44 2.50
C ALA A 23 5.68 -5.22 2.30
N ILE A 24 6.21 -4.14 1.74
CA ILE A 24 5.43 -2.97 1.32
C ILE A 24 5.64 -2.71 -0.17
N SER A 25 4.73 -1.95 -0.79
CA SER A 25 5.02 -1.37 -2.11
C SER A 25 5.88 -0.12 -1.94
N VAL A 26 6.76 0.19 -2.91
CA VAL A 26 7.40 1.52 -2.95
C VAL A 26 6.39 2.68 -3.04
N ALA A 27 5.15 2.41 -3.46
CA ALA A 27 4.05 3.38 -3.39
C ALA A 27 3.78 3.81 -1.93
N THR A 28 3.76 2.87 -0.99
CA THR A 28 3.62 3.16 0.44
C THR A 28 4.77 4.03 0.95
N LEU A 29 6.02 3.76 0.55
CA LEU A 29 7.14 4.64 0.89
C LEU A 29 6.96 6.06 0.34
N ALA A 30 6.50 6.20 -0.90
CA ALA A 30 6.22 7.50 -1.50
C ALA A 30 5.16 8.29 -0.70
N GLU A 31 4.10 7.63 -0.23
CA GLU A 31 3.09 8.27 0.64
C GLU A 31 3.68 8.72 1.98
N LEU A 32 4.54 7.90 2.60
CA LEU A 32 5.19 8.24 3.87
C LEU A 32 6.15 9.43 3.71
N HIS A 33 6.99 9.45 2.68
CA HIS A 33 7.86 10.58 2.36
C HIS A 33 7.05 11.85 2.10
N PHE A 34 5.98 11.76 1.31
CA PHE A 34 5.06 12.89 1.09
C PHE A 34 4.49 13.39 2.42
N GLY A 35 4.07 12.48 3.30
CA GLY A 35 3.61 12.78 4.65
C GLY A 35 4.66 13.54 5.45
N VAL A 36 5.94 13.16 5.42
CA VAL A 36 7.02 13.90 6.08
C VAL A 36 7.11 15.33 5.56
N HIS A 37 7.12 15.53 4.24
CA HIS A 37 7.24 16.86 3.63
C HIS A 37 6.02 17.76 3.88
N MET A 38 4.84 17.17 4.06
CA MET A 38 3.60 17.89 4.35
C MET A 38 3.37 18.18 5.84
N ALA A 39 4.30 17.81 6.72
CA ALA A 39 4.18 18.09 8.16
C ALA A 39 4.17 19.60 8.43
N ARG A 40 3.21 20.06 9.24
CA ARG A 40 3.02 21.48 9.55
C ARG A 40 3.82 21.98 10.75
N THR A 41 4.37 21.06 11.55
CA THR A 41 5.20 21.40 12.71
C THR A 41 6.44 20.49 12.72
N ASP A 42 7.50 20.95 13.38
CA ASP A 42 8.74 20.19 13.49
C ASP A 42 8.55 18.92 14.33
N GLU A 43 7.68 18.94 15.34
CA GLU A 43 7.33 17.76 16.14
C GLU A 43 6.66 16.70 15.28
N ALA A 44 5.68 17.09 14.46
CA ALA A 44 5.01 16.18 13.54
C ALA A 44 5.98 15.64 12.48
N ARG A 45 6.88 16.49 11.97
CA ARG A 45 7.90 16.08 10.99
C ARG A 45 8.86 15.06 11.59
N LYS A 46 9.34 15.30 12.81
CA LYS A 46 10.23 14.40 13.55
C LYS A 46 9.57 13.05 13.82
N ALA A 47 8.31 13.05 14.25
CA ALA A 47 7.56 11.81 14.47
C ALA A 47 7.37 11.00 13.17
N ARG A 48 7.05 11.66 12.05
CA ARG A 48 6.91 11.00 10.74
C ARG A 48 8.24 10.47 10.22
N LEU A 49 9.34 11.21 10.38
CA LEU A 49 10.69 10.75 10.02
C LEU A 49 11.11 9.52 10.82
N HIS A 50 10.86 9.53 12.13
CA HIS A 50 11.14 8.37 12.99
C HIS A 50 10.39 7.14 12.49
N ARG A 51 9.09 7.29 12.23
CA ARG A 51 8.26 6.20 11.70
C ARG A 51 8.71 5.71 10.33
N LEU A 52 9.08 6.61 9.42
CA LEU A 52 9.60 6.25 8.11
C LEU A 52 10.86 5.39 8.24
N ALA A 53 11.82 5.79 9.09
CA ALA A 53 13.04 5.01 9.32
C ALA A 53 12.76 3.64 9.95
N GLU A 54 11.81 3.55 10.88
CA GLU A 54 11.34 2.27 11.42
C GLU A 54 10.78 1.36 10.33
N ILE A 55 9.96 1.92 9.42
CA ILE A 55 9.34 1.15 8.32
C ILE A 55 10.40 0.69 7.31
N GLU A 56 11.31 1.58 6.89
CA GLU A 56 12.40 1.25 5.96
C GLU A 56 13.38 0.22 6.52
N SER A 57 13.58 0.19 7.84
CA SER A 57 14.44 -0.83 8.48
C SER A 57 13.74 -2.18 8.68
N ARG A 58 12.40 -2.21 8.68
CA ARG A 58 11.62 -3.41 9.01
C ARG A 58 11.08 -4.15 7.80
N PHE A 59 10.76 -3.44 6.71
CA PHE A 59 10.06 -4.01 5.57
C PHE A 59 10.82 -3.79 4.27
N ASP A 60 10.88 -4.83 3.45
CA ASP A 60 11.33 -4.71 2.08
C ASP A 60 10.28 -3.95 1.25
N ALA A 61 10.72 -2.91 0.53
CA ALA A 61 9.89 -2.17 -0.39
C ALA A 61 10.02 -2.74 -1.80
N LEU A 62 8.96 -3.39 -2.27
CA LEU A 62 8.90 -4.01 -3.59
C LEU A 62 8.81 -2.92 -4.68
N PRO A 63 9.70 -2.95 -5.69
CA PRO A 63 9.76 -1.93 -6.73
C PRO A 63 8.59 -2.03 -7.70
N ILE A 64 8.35 -0.95 -8.45
CA ILE A 64 7.46 -0.97 -9.61
C ILE A 64 8.28 -1.41 -10.81
N ASP A 65 8.13 -2.67 -11.19
CA ASP A 65 8.73 -3.27 -12.39
C ASP A 65 7.69 -3.53 -13.50
N GLU A 66 8.06 -4.22 -14.57
CA GLU A 66 7.15 -4.52 -15.67
C GLU A 66 5.96 -5.40 -15.26
N ALA A 67 6.12 -6.27 -14.25
CA ALA A 67 5.04 -7.13 -13.77
C ALA A 67 4.02 -6.32 -12.95
N VAL A 68 4.50 -5.42 -12.10
CA VAL A 68 3.65 -4.46 -11.37
C VAL A 68 2.94 -3.53 -12.37
N ALA A 69 3.63 -3.04 -13.39
CA ALA A 69 3.04 -2.17 -14.41
C ALA A 69 1.90 -2.85 -15.21
N ARG A 70 2.07 -4.12 -15.60
CA ARG A 70 1.00 -4.91 -16.24
C ARG A 70 -0.21 -5.08 -15.32
N SER A 71 0.05 -5.42 -14.05
CA SER A 71 -0.99 -5.58 -13.03
C SER A 71 -1.75 -4.28 -12.79
N TYR A 72 -1.04 -3.15 -12.72
CA TYR A 72 -1.63 -1.82 -12.59
C TYR A 72 -2.62 -1.53 -13.72
N GLY A 73 -2.25 -1.82 -14.98
CA GLY A 73 -3.13 -1.58 -16.13
C GLY A 73 -4.46 -2.34 -16.03
N ALA A 74 -4.40 -3.62 -15.62
CA ALA A 74 -5.59 -4.44 -15.43
C ALA A 74 -6.49 -3.91 -14.29
N LEU A 75 -5.91 -3.57 -13.14
CA LEU A 75 -6.67 -3.06 -11.99
C LEU A 75 -7.21 -1.65 -12.23
N ALA A 76 -6.44 -0.77 -12.88
CA ALA A 76 -6.89 0.56 -13.28
C ALA A 76 -8.07 0.51 -14.26
N HIS A 77 -8.07 -0.47 -15.17
CA HIS A 77 -9.22 -0.73 -16.04
C HIS A 77 -10.48 -1.08 -15.22
N THR A 78 -10.36 -1.94 -14.21
CA THR A 78 -11.49 -2.26 -13.30
C THR A 78 -12.04 -1.01 -12.61
N VAL A 79 -11.18 -0.12 -12.14
CA VAL A 79 -11.60 1.17 -11.54
C VAL A 79 -12.34 2.04 -12.55
N ALA A 80 -11.81 2.14 -13.78
CA ALA A 80 -12.44 2.91 -14.85
C ALA A 80 -13.79 2.33 -15.28
N ALA A 81 -13.89 1.02 -15.41
CA ALA A 81 -15.11 0.30 -15.76
C ALA A 81 -16.21 0.48 -14.69
N ALA A 82 -15.82 0.65 -13.43
CA ALA A 82 -16.73 1.01 -12.33
C ALA A 82 -17.12 2.51 -12.30
N GLY A 83 -16.79 3.29 -13.34
CA GLY A 83 -17.11 4.71 -13.45
C GLY A 83 -16.30 5.63 -12.53
N ARG A 84 -15.24 5.10 -11.89
CA ARG A 84 -14.34 5.87 -11.02
C ARG A 84 -13.13 6.38 -11.81
N LYS A 85 -12.41 7.35 -11.24
CA LYS A 85 -11.21 7.95 -11.84
C LYS A 85 -9.95 7.22 -11.34
N PRO A 86 -9.23 6.43 -12.17
CA PRO A 86 -8.08 5.68 -11.68
C PRO A 86 -6.96 6.55 -11.10
N HIS A 87 -6.72 7.73 -11.67
CA HIS A 87 -5.66 8.63 -11.22
C HIS A 87 -5.84 9.14 -9.78
N THR A 88 -7.08 9.21 -9.26
CA THR A 88 -7.31 9.62 -7.86
C THR A 88 -7.04 8.50 -6.86
N ARG A 89 -6.77 7.28 -7.35
CA ARG A 89 -6.57 6.04 -6.61
C ARG A 89 -5.23 5.39 -6.98
N ALA A 90 -4.32 6.14 -7.60
CA ALA A 90 -3.11 5.57 -8.21
C ALA A 90 -2.25 4.82 -7.20
N MET A 91 -2.14 5.32 -5.95
CA MET A 91 -1.37 4.68 -4.89
C MET A 91 -2.00 3.36 -4.45
N ASP A 92 -3.30 3.35 -4.16
CA ASP A 92 -4.04 2.12 -3.81
C ASP A 92 -3.95 1.07 -4.91
N ILE A 93 -4.09 1.48 -6.18
CA ILE A 93 -3.94 0.59 -7.34
C ILE A 93 -2.52 0.05 -7.42
N LEU A 94 -1.48 0.86 -7.15
CA LEU A 94 -0.09 0.39 -7.15
C LEU A 94 0.19 -0.60 -6.02
N VAL A 95 -0.37 -0.38 -4.82
CA VAL A 95 -0.29 -1.34 -3.70
C VAL A 95 -0.94 -2.67 -4.10
N ALA A 96 -2.17 -2.62 -4.62
CA ALA A 96 -2.88 -3.82 -5.09
C ALA A 96 -2.17 -4.51 -6.28
N ALA A 97 -1.61 -3.74 -7.21
CA ALA A 97 -0.87 -4.23 -8.36
C ALA A 97 0.44 -4.90 -7.94
N THR A 98 1.11 -4.38 -6.92
CA THR A 98 2.30 -5.00 -6.31
C THR A 98 1.92 -6.36 -5.75
N ALA A 99 0.86 -6.44 -4.93
CA ALA A 99 0.39 -7.70 -4.35
C ALA A 99 -0.01 -8.72 -5.44
N HIS A 100 -0.75 -8.27 -6.46
CA HIS A 100 -1.15 -9.08 -7.60
C HIS A 100 0.06 -9.64 -8.39
N ALA A 101 1.05 -8.79 -8.70
CA ALA A 101 2.23 -9.18 -9.46
C ALA A 101 3.08 -10.23 -8.73
N HIS A 102 3.07 -10.20 -7.39
CA HIS A 102 3.81 -11.13 -6.55
C HIS A 102 2.97 -12.33 -6.07
N GLY A 103 1.67 -12.40 -6.42
CA GLY A 103 0.79 -13.50 -6.00
C GLY A 103 0.58 -13.58 -4.49
N VAL A 104 0.53 -12.43 -3.81
CA VAL A 104 0.34 -12.34 -2.34
C VAL A 104 -0.87 -11.46 -2.01
N ALA A 105 -1.34 -11.55 -0.76
CA ALA A 105 -2.50 -10.77 -0.32
C ALA A 105 -2.13 -9.33 0.08
N VAL A 106 -3.10 -8.42 -0.02
CA VAL A 106 -3.04 -7.08 0.58
C VAL A 106 -3.60 -7.14 2.00
N TYR A 107 -2.87 -6.55 2.94
CA TYR A 107 -3.36 -6.30 4.30
C TYR A 107 -3.62 -4.81 4.44
N THR A 108 -4.86 -4.44 4.79
CA THR A 108 -5.27 -3.03 4.93
C THR A 108 -6.19 -2.85 6.15
N ARG A 109 -6.22 -1.64 6.70
CA ARG A 109 -7.25 -1.22 7.67
C ARG A 109 -8.49 -0.63 6.99
N ASN A 110 -8.43 -0.35 5.69
CA ASN A 110 -9.47 0.29 4.90
C ASN A 110 -9.93 -0.64 3.77
N LEU A 111 -10.71 -1.67 4.09
CA LEU A 111 -11.16 -2.64 3.08
C LEU A 111 -11.91 -2.00 1.90
N ASP A 112 -12.65 -0.92 2.15
CA ASP A 112 -13.44 -0.20 1.14
C ASP A 112 -12.59 0.40 0.02
N ASP A 113 -11.31 0.71 0.29
CA ASP A 113 -10.39 1.25 -0.71
C ASP A 113 -10.01 0.19 -1.75
N PHE A 114 -10.06 -1.10 -1.37
CA PHE A 114 -9.67 -2.24 -2.18
C PHE A 114 -10.84 -3.09 -2.69
N GLU A 115 -12.09 -2.69 -2.40
CA GLU A 115 -13.29 -3.46 -2.73
C GLU A 115 -13.38 -3.83 -4.22
N LEU A 116 -12.98 -2.90 -5.10
CA LEU A 116 -13.00 -3.10 -6.55
C LEU A 116 -11.98 -4.13 -7.06
N PHE A 117 -11.02 -4.54 -6.22
CA PHE A 117 -9.98 -5.51 -6.59
C PHE A 117 -10.25 -6.90 -6.04
N ARG A 118 -11.30 -7.06 -5.21
CA ARG A 118 -11.68 -8.37 -4.67
C ARG A 118 -12.02 -9.33 -5.81
N GLY A 119 -11.49 -10.55 -5.72
CA GLY A 119 -11.60 -11.58 -6.77
C GLY A 119 -10.43 -11.59 -7.77
N THR A 120 -9.67 -10.50 -7.84
CA THR A 120 -8.38 -10.45 -8.56
C THR A 120 -7.21 -10.46 -7.58
N VAL A 121 -7.38 -9.80 -6.43
CA VAL A 121 -6.39 -9.73 -5.34
C VAL A 121 -7.06 -10.16 -4.05
N ASP A 122 -6.38 -11.00 -3.27
CA ASP A 122 -6.82 -11.35 -1.92
C ASP A 122 -6.58 -10.16 -0.98
N VAL A 123 -7.61 -9.77 -0.23
CA VAL A 123 -7.56 -8.61 0.67
C VAL A 123 -8.03 -9.00 2.07
N HIS A 124 -7.15 -8.81 3.05
CA HIS A 124 -7.38 -9.11 4.46
C HIS A 124 -7.44 -7.83 5.31
N GLN A 125 -8.34 -7.85 6.29
CA GLN A 125 -8.36 -6.84 7.36
C GLN A 125 -7.15 -7.08 8.28
N ALA A 126 -6.37 -6.03 8.52
CA ALA A 126 -5.28 -6.02 9.49
C ALA A 126 -5.72 -5.49 10.86
#